data_AF-A0A2E5JTP5-F1
#
_entry.id   AF-A0A2E5JTP5-F1
#
_cell.length_a   1.000
_cell.length_b   1.000
_cell.length_c   1.000
_cell.angle_alpha   90.00
_cell.angle_beta   90.00
_cell.angle_gamma   90.00
#
_symmetry.space_group_name_H-M   'P 1'
#
loop_
_entity.id
_entity.type
_entity.pdbx_description
1 polymer ?
#
loop_
_entity_poly.entity_id
_entity_poly.type
_entity_poly.pdbx_seq_one_letter_code
_entity_poly.pdbx_strand_id
1 'polypeptide(L)'
;MEQNEYDNIIVAYEPVWAIGTGQTAEENQILEAHNLIKKTLKSIFDNNIPTLYGGSVTADNASLLIKIDHVDGFLIGGASLKSESFCQIIKNIT
;
A
#
# COMPACT_ATOMS: atom_id res chain seq x y z
N MET A 1 -11.74 -27.04 -10.16
CA MET A 1 -10.85 -25.97 -10.64
C MET A 1 -9.65 -26.03 -9.72
N GLU A 2 -8.46 -26.33 -10.24
CA GLU A 2 -7.25 -26.22 -9.43
C GLU A 2 -7.12 -24.77 -9.00
N GLN A 3 -7.03 -24.55 -7.69
CA GLN A 3 -6.85 -23.23 -7.12
C GLN A 3 -5.43 -22.80 -7.50
N ASN A 4 -5.30 -21.71 -8.25
CA ASN A 4 -3.98 -21.21 -8.60
C ASN A 4 -3.35 -20.72 -7.29
N GLU A 5 -2.22 -21.28 -6.86
CA GLU A 5 -1.61 -21.00 -5.54
C GLU A 5 -1.39 -19.49 -5.29
N TYR A 6 -1.38 -18.70 -6.37
CA TYR A 6 -1.12 -17.27 -6.37
C TYR A 6 -2.37 -16.38 -6.24
N ASP A 7 -3.58 -16.95 -6.24
CA ASP A 7 -4.84 -16.18 -6.17
C ASP A 7 -4.99 -15.38 -4.85
N ASN A 8 -4.23 -15.75 -3.82
CA ASN A 8 -4.31 -15.14 -2.48
C ASN A 8 -3.08 -14.30 -2.10
N ILE A 9 -2.25 -13.92 -3.06
CA ILE A 9 -1.06 -13.09 -2.80
C ILE A 9 -1.45 -11.62 -2.72
N ILE A 10 -0.88 -10.93 -1.73
CA ILE A 10 -0.87 -9.47 -1.60
C ILE A 10 0.59 -9.05 -1.42
N VAL A 11 0.99 -7.96 -2.07
CA VAL A 11 2.33 -7.39 -1.94
C VAL A 11 2.22 -6.04 -1.23
N ALA A 12 3.09 -5.79 -0.25
CA ALA A 12 3.20 -4.48 0.39
C ALA A 12 4.57 -3.87 0.06
N TYR A 13 4.57 -2.63 -0.44
CA TYR A 13 5.78 -1.84 -0.62
C TYR A 13 6.10 -1.07 0.65
N GLU A 14 7.25 -1.37 1.25
CA GLU A 14 7.74 -0.70 2.45
C GLU A 14 8.98 0.15 2.12
N PRO A 15 8.88 1.49 2.06
CA PRO A 15 10.05 2.37 1.91
C PRO A 15 10.84 2.39 3.22
N VAL A 16 11.67 1.37 3.47
CA VAL A 16 12.41 1.18 4.75
C VAL A 16 13.16 2.43 5.20
N TRP A 17 13.68 3.21 4.26
CA TRP A 17 14.39 4.47 4.53
C TRP A 17 13.49 5.56 5.16
N ALA A 18 12.16 5.48 5.03
CA ALA A 18 11.19 6.39 5.62
C ALA A 18 10.52 5.82 6.90
N ILE A 19 10.72 4.54 7.23
CA ILE A 19 10.04 3.90 8.37
C ILE A 19 10.63 4.39 9.69
N GLY A 20 9.76 4.81 10.62
CA GLY A 20 10.15 5.23 11.97
C GLY A 20 10.76 6.65 12.07
N THR A 21 10.87 7.37 10.95
CA THR A 21 11.42 8.74 10.91
C THR A 21 10.34 9.83 11.07
N GLY A 22 9.06 9.44 11.00
CA GLY A 22 7.93 10.37 10.90
C GLY A 22 7.79 11.02 9.53
N GLN A 23 8.64 10.67 8.56
CA GLN A 23 8.56 11.16 7.19
C GLN A 23 7.75 10.19 6.34
N THR A 24 6.98 10.76 5.40
CA THR A 24 6.26 9.98 4.38
C THR A 24 7.07 10.07 3.10
N ALA A 25 7.17 8.98 2.35
CA ALA A 25 7.79 9.02 1.02
C ALA A 25 7.02 10.00 0.12
N GLU A 26 7.73 10.68 -0.78
CA GLU A 26 7.09 11.59 -1.71
C GLU A 26 6.20 10.83 -2.70
N GLU A 27 5.12 11.46 -3.17
CA GLU A 27 4.15 10.86 -4.09
C GLU A 27 4.79 10.26 -5.35
N ASN A 28 5.74 10.97 -5.96
CA ASN A 28 6.51 10.50 -7.11
C ASN A 28 7.30 9.21 -6.81
N GLN A 29 7.91 9.10 -5.62
CA GLN A 29 8.68 7.92 -5.20
C GLN A 29 7.75 6.72 -4.98
N ILE A 30 6.58 6.96 -4.40
CA ILE A 30 5.56 5.92 -4.21
C ILE A 30 5.06 5.44 -5.57
N LEU A 31 4.73 6.36 -6.47
CA LEU A 31 4.26 6.06 -7.83
C LEU A 31 5.32 5.27 -8.63
N GLU A 32 6.59 5.70 -8.60
CA GLU A 32 7.68 5.01 -9.29
C GLU A 32 7.85 3.57 -8.78
N ALA A 33 7.87 3.39 -7.45
CA ALA A 33 8.00 2.08 -6.84
C ALA A 33 6.81 1.16 -7.18
N HIS A 34 5.58 1.66 -7.03
CA HIS A 34 4.37 0.88 -7.34
C HIS A 34 4.29 0.52 -8.83
N ASN A 35 4.67 1.42 -9.74
CA ASN A 35 4.76 1.14 -11.17
C ASN A 35 5.73 -0.02 -11.46
N LEU A 36 6.93 0.01 -10.86
CA LEU A 36 7.93 -1.04 -11.05
C LEU A 36 7.44 -2.38 -10.50
N ILE A 37 6.81 -2.38 -9.31
CA ILE A 37 6.24 -3.57 -8.68
C ILE A 37 5.13 -4.15 -9.56
N LYS A 38 4.16 -3.34 -9.99
CA LYS A 38 3.06 -3.79 -10.87
C LYS A 38 3.56 -4.35 -12.19
N LYS A 39 4.54 -3.68 -12.81
CA LYS A 39 5.17 -4.17 -14.05
C LYS A 39 5.84 -5.53 -13.84
N THR A 40 6.54 -5.70 -12.72
CA THR A 40 7.22 -6.96 -12.38
C THR A 40 6.21 -8.08 -12.10
N LEU A 41 5.18 -7.82 -11.31
CA LEU A 41 4.15 -8.81 -10.99
C LEU A 41 3.39 -9.25 -12.24
N LYS A 42 3.06 -8.33 -13.14
CA LYS A 42 2.44 -8.66 -14.45
C LYS A 42 3.31 -9.52 -15.36
N SER A 43 4.62 -9.57 -15.14
CA SER A 43 5.51 -10.45 -15.91
C SER A 43 5.60 -11.87 -15.36
N ILE A 44 5.09 -12.09 -14.14
CA ILE A 44 5.16 -13.35 -13.40
C ILE A 44 3.77 -13.99 -13.27
N PHE A 45 2.74 -13.17 -13.09
CA PHE A 45 1.37 -13.60 -12.82
C PHE A 45 0.40 -13.02 -13.86
N ASP A 46 -0.57 -13.84 -14.26
CA ASP A 46 -1.66 -13.42 -15.16
C ASP A 46 -2.72 -12.56 -14.44
N ASN A 47 -2.74 -12.61 -13.10
CA ASN A 47 -3.71 -11.90 -12.26
C ASN A 47 -3.14 -10.56 -11.74
N ASN A 48 -4.02 -9.56 -11.56
CA ASN A 48 -3.64 -8.31 -10.90
C ASN A 48 -3.49 -8.54 -9.39
N ILE A 49 -2.25 -8.62 -8.92
CA ILE A 49 -1.93 -8.77 -7.50
C ILE A 49 -2.11 -7.43 -6.77
N PRO A 50 -2.93 -7.36 -5.69
CA PRO A 50 -3.05 -6.15 -4.88
C PRO A 50 -1.70 -5.69 -4.35
N THR A 51 -1.40 -4.40 -4.52
CA THR A 51 -0.15 -3.77 -4.10
C THR A 51 -0.45 -2.66 -3.10
N LEU A 52 -0.13 -2.90 -1.84
CA LEU A 52 -0.37 -1.99 -0.73
C LEU A 52 0.83 -1.07 -0.49
N TYR A 53 0.58 0.14 -0.03
CA TYR A 53 1.63 1.01 0.51
C TYR A 53 1.79 0.75 2.01
N GLY A 54 3.01 0.46 2.45
CA GLY A 54 3.37 0.13 3.84
C GLY A 54 4.22 1.19 4.55
N GLY A 55 4.33 2.41 3.99
CA GLY A 55 5.02 3.51 4.66
C GLY A 55 4.19 4.17 5.77
N SER A 56 4.54 5.41 6.12
CA SER A 56 3.88 6.17 7.19
C SER A 56 2.48 6.64 6.78
N VAL A 57 1.47 5.79 6.98
CA VAL A 57 0.05 6.13 6.75
C VAL A 57 -0.60 6.60 8.05
N THR A 58 -1.30 7.72 7.97
CA THR A 58 -2.08 8.33 9.05
C THR A 58 -3.48 8.69 8.54
N ALA A 59 -4.39 9.06 9.45
CA ALA A 59 -5.71 9.52 9.04
C ALA A 59 -5.62 10.76 8.13
N ASP A 60 -4.65 11.64 8.36
CA ASP A 60 -4.51 12.91 7.64
C ASP A 60 -4.02 12.73 6.20
N ASN A 61 -3.20 11.72 5.92
CA ASN A 61 -2.61 11.52 4.58
C ASN A 61 -3.25 10.38 3.78
N ALA A 62 -4.06 9.51 4.39
CA ALA A 62 -4.67 8.34 3.75
C ALA A 62 -5.43 8.69 2.46
N SER A 63 -6.26 9.74 2.47
CA SER A 63 -7.05 10.14 1.29
C SER A 63 -6.22 10.69 0.13
N LEU A 64 -4.99 11.14 0.39
CA LEU A 64 -4.06 11.56 -0.65
C LEU A 64 -3.30 10.36 -1.19
N LEU A 65 -2.76 9.53 -0.30
CA LEU A 65 -1.96 8.36 -0.66
C LEU A 65 -2.74 7.33 -1.49
N ILE A 66 -4.03 7.13 -1.21
CA ILE A 66 -4.86 6.17 -1.97
C ILE A 66 -5.16 6.63 -3.40
N LYS A 67 -4.98 7.93 -3.70
CA LYS A 67 -5.19 8.47 -5.05
C LYS A 67 -3.99 8.27 -5.97
N ILE A 68 -2.86 7.83 -5.41
CA ILE A 68 -1.66 7.55 -6.18
C ILE A 68 -1.93 6.29 -7.01
N ASP A 69 -1.70 6.38 -8.32
CA ASP A 69 -1.91 5.26 -9.23
C ASP A 69 -1.19 4.01 -8.72
N HIS A 70 -1.88 2.86 -8.79
CA HIS A 70 -1.41 1.54 -8.37
C HIS A 70 -1.22 1.32 -6.86
N VAL A 71 -1.61 2.26 -6.01
CA VAL A 71 -1.81 2.02 -4.58
C VAL A 71 -3.20 1.43 -4.37
N ASP A 72 -3.28 0.12 -4.10
CA ASP A 72 -4.56 -0.58 -3.94
C ASP A 72 -5.07 -0.58 -2.48
N GLY A 73 -4.28 -0.03 -1.56
CA GLY A 73 -4.60 0.01 -0.13
C GLY A 73 -3.34 0.16 0.73
N PHE A 74 -3.46 -0.14 2.02
CA PHE A 74 -2.39 0.11 2.99
C PHE A 74 -2.09 -1.07 3.89
N LEU A 75 -0.81 -1.23 4.23
CA LEU A 75 -0.34 -2.02 5.36
C LEU A 75 -0.04 -1.05 6.52
N ILE A 76 -0.94 -0.99 7.51
CA ILE A 76 -0.89 0.03 8.56
C ILE A 76 -0.10 -0.45 9.78
N GLY A 77 1.00 0.24 10.08
CA GLY A 77 1.79 0.06 11.30
C GLY A 77 1.18 0.73 12.53
N GLY A 78 1.89 1.69 13.14
CA GLY A 78 1.55 2.27 14.44
C GLY A 78 0.15 2.89 14.57
N ALA A 79 -0.42 3.43 13.48
CA ALA A 79 -1.79 3.97 13.48
C ALA A 79 -2.86 2.89 13.72
N SER A 80 -2.56 1.61 13.47
CA SER A 80 -3.46 0.48 13.74
C SER A 80 -3.65 0.23 15.25
N LEU A 81 -2.71 0.67 16.09
CA LEU A 81 -2.74 0.42 17.53
C LEU A 81 -3.75 1.31 18.28
N LYS A 82 -4.31 2.32 17.61
CA LYS A 82 -5.35 3.19 18.13
C LYS A 82 -6.61 3.01 17.28
N SER A 83 -7.64 2.40 17.84
CA SER A 83 -8.88 2.07 17.11
C SER A 83 -9.48 3.27 16.38
N GLU A 84 -9.53 4.44 17.02
CA GLU A 84 -10.04 5.67 16.41
C GLU A 84 -9.25 6.06 15.15
N SER A 85 -7.91 6.03 15.22
CA SER A 85 -7.05 6.36 14.09
C SER A 85 -7.21 5.35 12.95
N PHE A 86 -7.22 4.06 13.26
CA PHE A 86 -7.41 3.00 12.26
C PHE A 86 -8.78 3.10 11.58
N CYS A 87 -9.86 3.32 12.35
CA CYS A 87 -11.20 3.52 11.79
C CYS A 87 -11.30 4.79 10.94
N GLN A 88 -10.61 5.87 11.30
CA GLN A 88 -10.57 7.08 10.49
C GLN A 88 -9.88 6.83 9.14
N ILE A 89 -8.75 6.11 9.13
CA ILE A 89 -8.06 5.74 7.88
C ILE A 89 -9.01 4.99 6.95
N ILE A 90 -9.77 4.01 7.45
CA ILE A 90 -10.74 3.23 6.65
C ILE A 90 -11.83 4.15 6.06
N LYS A 91 -12.41 5.03 6.89
CA LYS A 91 -13.44 5.98 6.44
C LYS A 91 -12.94 6.99 5.39
N ASN A 92 -11.65 7.30 5.42
CA ASN A 92 -11.05 8.28 4.53
C ASN A 92 -10.76 7.73 3.12
N ILE A 93 -10.89 6.41 2.91
CA ILE A 93 -10.56 5.72 1.65
C ILE A 93 -11.67 4.82 1.10
N THR A 94 -12.78 4.68 1.82
CA THR A 94 -13.96 3.89 1.41
C THR A 94 -15.11 4.82 1.08
#